data_AF-A0A0G0NSL5-F1
#
_entry.id   AF-A0A0G0NSL5-F1
#
_cell.length_a   1.000
_cell.length_b   1.000
_cell.length_c   1.000
_cell.angle_alpha   90.00
_cell.angle_beta   90.00
_cell.angle_gamma   90.00
#
_symmetry.space_group_name_H-M   'P 1'
#
loop_
_entity.id
_entity.type
_entity.pdbx_description
1 polymer ?
#
loop_
_entity_poly.entity_id
_entity_poly.type
_entity_poly.pdbx_seq_one_letter_code
_entity_poly.pdbx_strand_id
1 'polypeptide(L)'
;MKKQVVIPKGVKKPTTGFNHIVKAGNFILLSSQLSSDVKDRKEINEIYKQYFSEGQEPTKVSVQAASPINGVDVEIEVIAVAKS
;
A
#
# COMPACT_ATOMS: atom_id res chain seq x y z
N MET A 1 1.65 14.16 -19.53
CA MET A 1 2.02 12.92 -18.79
C MET A 1 0.91 11.89 -18.95
N LYS A 2 1.20 10.66 -19.40
CA LYS A 2 0.16 9.65 -19.68
C LYS A 2 -0.25 8.93 -18.39
N LYS A 3 -1.54 8.89 -18.10
CA LYS A 3 -2.15 8.09 -17.03
C LYS A 3 -2.42 6.67 -17.53
N GLN A 4 -2.11 5.66 -16.73
CA GLN A 4 -2.44 4.27 -17.00
C GLN A 4 -3.00 3.61 -15.73
N VAL A 5 -4.14 2.94 -15.86
CA VAL A 5 -4.66 2.04 -14.81
C VAL A 5 -4.00 0.69 -14.97
N VAL A 6 -3.51 0.12 -13.87
CA VAL A 6 -2.90 -1.22 -13.84
C VAL A 6 -3.80 -2.14 -13.01
N ILE A 7 -4.17 -3.28 -13.58
CA ILE A 7 -4.92 -4.33 -12.89
C ILE A 7 -3.97 -5.51 -12.70
N PRO A 8 -3.47 -5.78 -11.47
CA PRO A 8 -2.56 -6.88 -11.23
C PRO A 8 -3.22 -8.22 -11.55
N LYS A 9 -2.43 -9.16 -12.05
CA LYS A 9 -2.88 -10.53 -12.29
C LYS A 9 -3.33 -11.17 -10.97
N GLY A 10 -4.54 -11.73 -10.94
CA GLY A 10 -5.09 -12.39 -9.75
C GLY A 10 -5.75 -11.44 -8.74
N VAL A 11 -5.74 -10.13 -8.97
CA VAL A 11 -6.46 -9.16 -8.12
C VAL A 11 -7.84 -8.90 -8.71
N LYS A 12 -8.89 -9.06 -7.88
CA LYS A 12 -10.26 -8.73 -8.28
C LYS A 12 -10.37 -7.25 -8.57
N LYS A 13 -11.06 -6.88 -9.65
CA LYS A 13 -11.36 -5.48 -9.93
C LYS A 13 -12.22 -4.89 -8.78
N PRO A 14 -11.98 -3.65 -8.34
CA PRO A 14 -12.83 -3.00 -7.36
C PRO A 14 -14.28 -2.97 -7.84
N THR A 15 -15.21 -3.23 -6.91
CA THR A 15 -16.65 -3.05 -7.15
C THR A 15 -17.08 -1.58 -7.05
N THR A 16 -16.23 -0.74 -6.46
CA THR A 16 -16.41 0.71 -6.32
C THR A 16 -15.55 1.48 -7.32
N GLY A 17 -15.71 2.80 -7.40
CA GLY A 17 -15.11 3.64 -8.46
C GLY A 17 -13.59 3.90 -8.38
N PHE A 18 -12.86 3.26 -7.47
CA PHE A 18 -11.41 3.45 -7.35
C PHE A 18 -10.62 2.46 -8.24
N ASN A 19 -9.32 2.73 -8.43
CA ASN A 19 -8.40 1.83 -9.12
C ASN A 19 -7.32 1.39 -8.13
N HIS A 20 -7.03 0.08 -8.05
CA HIS A 20 -5.97 -0.42 -7.16
C HIS A 20 -4.61 0.21 -7.43
N ILE A 21 -4.25 0.37 -8.72
CA ILE A 21 -2.97 0.93 -9.12
C ILE A 21 -3.16 1.92 -10.27
N VAL A 22 -2.55 3.11 -10.12
CA VAL A 22 -2.45 4.12 -11.17
C VAL A 22 -0.99 4.48 -11.41
N LYS A 23 -0.53 4.33 -12.66
CA LYS A 23 0.75 4.86 -13.12
C LYS A 23 0.54 6.24 -13.76
N ALA A 24 1.29 7.24 -13.29
CA ALA A 24 1.26 8.61 -13.81
C ALA A 24 2.69 9.07 -14.06
N GLY A 25 3.12 9.00 -15.33
CA GLY A 25 4.55 9.17 -15.66
C GLY A 25 5.37 8.05 -15.02
N ASN A 26 6.37 8.41 -14.21
CA ASN A 26 7.20 7.43 -13.51
C ASN A 26 6.64 7.04 -12.13
N PHE A 27 5.61 7.73 -11.65
CA PHE A 27 4.97 7.39 -10.37
C PHE A 27 4.04 6.20 -10.52
N ILE A 28 4.05 5.31 -9.53
CA ILE A 28 3.13 4.21 -9.32
C ILE A 28 2.44 4.45 -7.98
N LEU A 29 1.12 4.62 -8.02
CA LEU A 29 0.29 4.90 -6.85
C LEU A 29 -0.55 3.65 -6.56
N LEU A 30 -0.35 3.04 -5.40
CA LEU A 30 -1.10 1.87 -4.92
C LEU A 30 -2.07 2.31 -3.80
N SER A 31 -3.36 2.05 -4.00
CA SER A 31 -4.41 2.36 -3.01
C SER A 31 -4.81 1.13 -2.17
N SER A 32 -5.21 1.35 -0.90
CA SER A 32 -5.84 0.36 -0.03
C SER A 32 -6.89 1.01 0.92
N GLN A 33 -7.33 0.36 2.00
CA GLN A 33 -8.30 0.90 2.99
C GLN A 33 -7.93 0.57 4.47
N LEU A 34 -7.75 1.61 5.30
CA LEU A 34 -6.97 1.65 6.55
C LEU A 34 -7.23 0.60 7.65
N SER A 35 -6.14 0.20 8.32
CA SER A 35 -6.06 -0.32 9.70
C SER A 35 -4.61 -0.38 10.22
N SER A 36 -4.40 -0.33 11.55
CA SER A 36 -3.34 -1.03 12.33
C SER A 36 -3.56 -0.73 13.82
N ASP A 37 -3.68 -1.75 14.66
CA ASP A 37 -3.70 -1.58 16.13
C ASP A 37 -2.26 -1.32 16.61
N VAL A 38 -2.04 -0.29 17.44
CA VAL A 38 -0.71 0.04 17.98
C VAL A 38 -0.06 -1.15 18.68
N LYS A 39 -0.86 -2.07 19.26
CA LYS A 39 -0.33 -3.27 19.91
C LYS A 39 0.48 -4.17 18.95
N ASP A 40 0.13 -4.19 17.67
CA ASP A 40 0.74 -5.06 16.66
C ASP A 40 1.94 -4.39 15.95
N ARG A 41 2.29 -3.15 16.34
CA ARG A 41 3.35 -2.35 15.68
C ARG A 41 4.70 -3.05 15.63
N LYS A 42 5.07 -3.85 16.63
CA LYS A 42 6.35 -4.56 16.65
C LYS A 42 6.39 -5.63 15.56
N GLU A 43 5.37 -6.49 15.53
CA GLU A 43 5.23 -7.57 14.55
C GLU A 43 5.14 -7.03 13.12
N ILE A 44 4.32 -5.99 12.90
CA ILE A 44 4.20 -5.35 11.59
C ILE A 44 5.55 -4.83 11.11
N ASN A 45 6.37 -4.25 11.99
CA ASN A 45 7.70 -3.75 11.59
C ASN A 45 8.71 -4.88 11.34
N GLU A 46 8.63 -6.00 12.07
CA GLU A 46 9.46 -7.18 11.81
C GLU A 46 9.15 -7.76 10.42
N ILE A 47 7.86 -7.88 10.07
CA ILE A 47 7.43 -8.32 8.73
C ILE A 47 7.84 -7.30 7.68
N TYR A 48 7.61 -6.01 7.90
CA TYR A 48 7.96 -4.93 6.97
C TYR A 48 9.44 -4.97 6.56
N LYS A 49 10.35 -5.20 7.53
CA LYS A 49 11.79 -5.29 7.28
C LYS A 49 12.20 -6.47 6.40
N GLN A 50 11.36 -7.49 6.24
CA GLN A 50 11.64 -8.62 5.36
C GLN A 50 11.47 -8.26 3.87
N TYR A 51 10.76 -7.17 3.56
CA TYR A 51 10.49 -6.75 2.17
C TYR A 51 11.51 -5.74 1.62
N PHE A 52 12.31 -5.13 2.48
CA PHE A 52 13.26 -4.08 2.10
C PHE A 52 14.65 -4.40 2.64
N SER A 53 15.67 -4.19 1.80
CA SER A 53 17.05 -4.23 2.28
C SER A 53 17.33 -3.05 3.21
N GLU A 54 18.25 -3.25 4.15
CA GLU A 54 18.67 -2.20 5.08
C GLU A 54 19.14 -0.94 4.32
N GLY A 55 18.59 0.22 4.68
CA GLY A 55 18.87 1.50 4.06
C GLY A 55 18.17 1.73 2.71
N GLN A 56 17.28 0.83 2.29
CA GLN A 56 16.44 0.97 1.09
C GLN A 56 14.94 0.99 1.44
N GLU A 57 14.59 1.08 2.72
CA GLU A 57 13.22 1.23 3.17
C GLU A 57 12.65 2.58 2.72
N PRO A 58 11.42 2.63 2.18
CA PRO A 58 10.77 3.91 1.90
C PRO A 58 10.44 4.65 3.19
N THR A 59 10.38 5.98 3.10
CA THR A 59 9.80 6.82 4.16
C THR A 59 8.38 6.35 4.46
N LYS A 60 8.04 6.21 5.74
CA LYS A 60 6.75 5.68 6.20
C LYS A 60 6.11 6.58 7.24
N VAL A 61 4.79 6.71 7.15
CA VAL A 61 3.91 7.20 8.22
C VAL A 61 3.00 6.04 8.62
N SER A 62 2.73 5.88 9.92
CA SER A 62 1.83 4.87 10.45
C SER A 62 0.93 5.52 11.48
N VAL A 63 -0.37 5.25 11.37
CA VAL A 63 -1.42 5.76 12.26
C VAL A 63 -2.34 4.62 12.64
N GLN A 64 -2.95 4.72 13.82
CA GLN A 64 -4.05 3.83 14.21
C GLN A 64 -5.38 4.49 13.84
N ALA A 65 -6.25 3.74 13.18
CA ALA A 65 -7.59 4.15 12.80
C ALA A 65 -8.56 2.98 12.96
N ALA A 66 -9.84 3.29 13.22
CA ALA A 66 -10.89 2.29 13.16
C ALA A 66 -11.06 1.82 11.71
N SER A 67 -10.94 0.52 11.45
CA SER A 67 -11.17 -0.02 10.11
C SER A 67 -12.67 -0.06 9.80
N PRO A 68 -13.11 0.42 8.62
CA PRO A 68 -14.49 0.25 8.17
C PRO A 68 -14.75 -1.16 7.59
N ILE A 69 -13.71 -2.02 7.48
CA ILE A 69 -13.80 -3.35 6.88
C ILE A 69 -13.56 -4.41 7.97
N ASN A 70 -14.56 -5.27 8.17
CA ASN A 70 -14.45 -6.37 9.13
C ASN A 70 -13.30 -7.33 8.77
N GLY A 71 -12.45 -7.63 9.74
CA GLY A 71 -11.32 -8.56 9.58
C GLY A 71 -10.09 -7.98 8.87
N VAL A 72 -9.99 -6.65 8.75
CA VAL A 72 -8.78 -5.98 8.26
C VAL A 72 -8.03 -5.35 9.44
N ASP A 73 -6.90 -5.98 9.79
CA ASP A 73 -6.09 -5.58 10.94
C ASP A 73 -4.95 -4.63 10.57
N VAL A 74 -4.49 -4.64 9.32
CA VAL A 74 -3.44 -3.72 8.84
C VAL A 74 -3.68 -3.33 7.38
N GLU A 75 -3.32 -2.10 7.06
CA GLU A 75 -3.27 -1.58 5.71
C GLU A 75 -1.90 -0.99 5.38
N ILE A 76 -1.56 -0.96 4.10
CA ILE A 76 -0.36 -0.32 3.56
C ILE A 76 -0.72 0.37 2.24
N GLU A 77 -0.54 1.69 2.21
CA GLU A 77 -0.51 2.51 1.00
C GLU A 77 0.93 2.76 0.55
N VAL A 78 1.15 2.81 -0.77
CA VAL A 78 2.51 2.91 -1.32
C VAL A 78 2.56 3.85 -2.51
N ILE A 79 3.57 4.71 -2.50
CA ILE A 79 4.02 5.48 -3.66
C ILE A 79 5.38 4.95 -4.07
N ALA A 80 5.52 4.55 -5.33
CA ALA A 80 6.78 4.12 -5.91
C ALA A 80 7.13 4.95 -7.15
N VAL A 81 8.41 4.98 -7.49
CA VAL A 81 8.92 5.60 -8.71
C VAL A 81 9.61 4.52 -9.55
N ALA A 82 9.14 4.31 -10.77
CA ALA A 82 9.81 3.46 -11.74
C ALA A 82 11.09 4.14 -12.22
N LYS A 83 12.23 3.45 -12.13
CA LYS A 83 13.46 3.89 -12.80
C LYS A 83 13.20 3.92 -14.31
N SER A 84 13.59 5.04 -14.92
CA SER A 84 13.58 5.27 -16.37
C SER A 84 14.66 4.45 -17.07
#